data_AF-A0A6I4XP24-F1
#
_entry.id   AF-A0A6I4XP24-F1
#
_cell.length_a   1.000
_cell.length_b   1.000
_cell.length_c   1.000
_cell.angle_alpha   90.00
_cell.angle_beta   90.00
_cell.angle_gamma   90.00
#
_symmetry.space_group_name_H-M   'P 1'
#
loop_
_entity.id
_entity.type
_entity.pdbx_description
1 polymer ?
#
loop_
_entity_poly.entity_id
_entity_poly.type
_entity_poly.pdbx_seq_one_letter_code
_entity_poly.pdbx_strand_id
1 'polypeptide(L)'
;LNGEDDSSLDKIGTSMNELASIESLDSEYKTLSDTVQNAYYLLQEASGDLSRLIDGLELDDGRLNEVENRLELIRQMKRKYGDSIETILSYYEEITKELAEADFLEGGTGDLEALLAEKQQAAHQQALALRKERKRLAKELEQQILTELKELYLERTEFEVRFTELEHLQENGLDGVEFYITTNPGEPLKPLVRVASGGELSRVMLAMKTIFSQTQGITSIVFDEVDTGVSGRVAQAIADK
;
A
#
# COMPACT_ATOMS: atom_id res chain seq x y z
N LEU A 1 -1.81 73.68 -5.12
CA LEU A 1 -1.12 74.99 -5.23
C LEU A 1 -0.56 75.14 -6.63
N ASN A 2 0.26 74.20 -7.10
CA ASN A 2 0.66 74.04 -8.50
C ASN A 2 0.06 72.74 -9.07
N GLY A 3 -1.13 72.79 -9.67
CA GLY A 3 -1.72 71.65 -10.39
C GLY A 3 -1.56 71.83 -11.90
N GLU A 4 -1.40 70.75 -12.66
CA GLU A 4 -1.13 70.80 -14.11
C GLU A 4 -2.23 71.49 -14.93
N ASP A 5 -3.50 71.39 -14.52
CA ASP A 5 -4.63 71.95 -15.27
C ASP A 5 -5.19 73.28 -14.71
N ASP A 6 -4.91 73.61 -13.43
CA ASP A 6 -5.35 74.87 -12.82
C ASP A 6 -4.50 75.29 -11.61
N SER A 7 -3.37 75.95 -11.86
CA SER A 7 -2.49 76.47 -10.82
C SER A 7 -3.09 77.73 -10.18
N SER A 8 -3.53 77.60 -8.93
CA SER A 8 -3.96 78.76 -8.13
C SER A 8 -2.83 79.76 -7.93
N LEU A 9 -1.58 79.29 -7.91
CA LEU A 9 -0.40 80.15 -7.80
C LEU A 9 -0.19 80.99 -9.07
N ASP A 10 -0.43 80.41 -10.24
CA ASP A 10 -0.29 81.11 -11.54
C ASP A 10 -1.37 82.18 -11.72
N LYS A 11 -2.59 81.89 -11.25
CA LYS A 11 -3.68 82.88 -11.18
C LYS A 11 -3.32 84.05 -10.27
N ILE A 12 -2.75 83.77 -9.10
CA ILE A 12 -2.28 84.82 -8.18
C ILE A 12 -1.09 85.59 -8.78
N GLY A 13 -0.18 84.93 -9.48
CA GLY A 13 0.92 85.57 -10.21
C GLY A 13 0.44 86.47 -11.35
N THR A 14 -0.63 86.09 -12.03
CA THR A 14 -1.30 86.94 -13.04
C THR A 14 -1.88 88.18 -12.37
N SER A 15 -2.64 88.03 -11.28
CA SER A 15 -3.17 89.15 -10.50
C SER A 15 -2.07 90.06 -9.93
N MET A 16 -0.93 89.50 -9.53
CA MET A 16 0.25 90.25 -9.08
C MET A 16 0.79 91.14 -10.21
N ASN A 17 0.94 90.59 -11.42
CA ASN A 17 1.43 91.35 -12.58
C ASN A 17 0.45 92.44 -13.02
N GLU A 18 -0.86 92.18 -12.98
CA GLU A 18 -1.89 93.17 -13.28
C GLU A 18 -1.88 94.32 -12.27
N LEU A 19 -1.78 94.04 -10.97
CA LEU A 19 -1.68 95.06 -9.92
C LEU A 19 -0.39 95.89 -10.00
N ALA A 20 0.73 95.24 -10.33
CA ALA A 20 2.00 95.94 -10.54
C ALA A 20 1.94 96.95 -11.71
N SER A 21 1.10 96.69 -12.73
CA SER A 21 0.95 97.61 -13.88
C SER A 21 0.26 98.94 -13.54
N ILE A 22 -0.50 98.99 -12.44
CA ILE A 22 -1.26 100.16 -12.00
C ILE A 22 -0.73 100.79 -10.70
N GLU A 23 0.30 100.21 -10.09
CA GLU A 23 0.81 100.63 -8.77
C GLU A 23 1.34 102.07 -8.74
N SER A 24 1.79 102.62 -9.87
CA SER A 24 2.30 103.98 -9.97
C SER A 24 1.22 105.06 -10.00
N LEU A 25 -0.06 104.66 -10.12
CA LEU A 25 -1.19 105.59 -10.25
C LEU A 25 -1.68 106.12 -8.89
N ASP A 26 -1.57 105.33 -7.82
CA ASP A 26 -1.95 105.72 -6.45
C ASP A 26 -1.17 104.90 -5.40
N SER A 27 -0.86 105.55 -4.28
CA SER A 27 -0.33 104.93 -3.07
C SER A 27 -1.19 103.78 -2.52
N GLU A 28 -2.51 103.81 -2.69
CA GLU A 28 -3.40 102.72 -2.28
C GLU A 28 -3.18 101.47 -3.14
N TYR A 29 -3.01 101.64 -4.46
CA TYR A 29 -2.70 100.53 -5.38
C TYR A 29 -1.34 99.92 -5.12
N LYS A 30 -0.35 100.75 -4.78
CA LYS A 30 0.97 100.26 -4.34
C LYS A 30 0.87 99.37 -3.10
N THR A 31 0.10 99.77 -2.10
CA THR A 31 -0.11 98.97 -0.89
C THR A 31 -0.75 97.61 -1.19
N LEU A 32 -1.71 97.58 -2.12
CA LEU A 32 -2.35 96.33 -2.55
C LEU A 32 -1.40 95.44 -3.39
N SER A 33 -0.61 96.04 -4.28
CA SER A 33 0.45 95.36 -5.07
C SER A 33 1.44 94.66 -4.15
N ASP A 34 1.98 95.38 -3.16
CA ASP A 34 2.91 94.83 -2.15
C ASP A 34 2.28 93.66 -1.36
N THR A 35 0.99 93.77 -1.02
CA THR A 35 0.28 92.71 -0.27
C THR A 35 0.13 91.44 -1.12
N VAL A 36 -0.28 91.56 -2.38
CA VAL A 36 -0.45 90.41 -3.28
C VAL A 36 0.89 89.79 -3.64
N GLN A 37 1.93 90.60 -3.85
CA GLN A 37 3.28 90.13 -4.10
C GLN A 37 3.84 89.31 -2.92
N ASN A 38 3.67 89.79 -1.68
CA ASN A 38 4.07 89.04 -0.49
C ASN A 38 3.31 87.71 -0.36
N ALA A 39 2.00 87.72 -0.59
CA ALA A 39 1.18 86.50 -0.56
C ALA A 39 1.62 85.49 -1.63
N TYR A 40 1.95 85.96 -2.85
CA TYR A 40 2.46 85.11 -3.93
C TYR A 40 3.76 84.40 -3.52
N TYR A 41 4.75 85.13 -3.02
CA TYR A 41 6.03 84.53 -2.62
C TYR A 41 5.89 83.55 -1.45
N LEU A 42 5.04 83.85 -0.46
CA LEU A 42 4.75 82.92 0.65
C LEU A 42 4.10 81.62 0.17
N LEU A 43 3.15 81.71 -0.77
CA LEU A 43 2.52 80.52 -1.36
C LEU A 43 3.50 79.74 -2.24
N GLN A 44 4.41 80.42 -2.93
CA GLN A 44 5.43 79.80 -3.76
C GLN A 44 6.43 79.01 -2.90
N GLU A 45 6.86 79.59 -1.77
CA GLU A 45 7.70 78.93 -0.79
C GLU A 45 7.02 77.69 -0.21
N ALA A 46 5.76 77.82 0.25
CA ALA A 46 4.99 76.70 0.79
C ALA A 46 4.76 75.58 -0.24
N SER A 47 4.56 75.92 -1.52
CA SER A 47 4.46 74.92 -2.60
C SER A 47 5.80 74.22 -2.85
N GLY A 48 6.91 74.94 -2.74
CA GLY A 48 8.26 74.36 -2.82
C GLY A 48 8.57 73.43 -1.65
N ASP A 49 8.20 73.83 -0.42
CA ASP A 49 8.32 72.99 0.77
C ASP A 49 7.48 71.72 0.67
N LEU A 50 6.24 71.83 0.19
CA LEU A 50 5.36 70.68 -0.01
C LEU A 50 5.96 69.69 -1.02
N SER A 51 6.54 70.20 -2.11
CA SER A 51 7.19 69.35 -3.12
C SER A 51 8.40 68.63 -2.52
N ARG A 52 9.24 69.33 -1.74
CA ARG A 52 10.37 68.72 -1.01
C ARG A 52 9.93 67.65 -0.01
N LEU A 53 8.82 67.88 0.70
CA LEU A 53 8.25 66.90 1.62
C LEU A 53 7.78 65.66 0.88
N ILE A 54 7.12 65.82 -0.27
CA ILE A 54 6.68 64.70 -1.12
C ILE A 54 7.88 63.93 -1.67
N ASP A 55 8.90 64.62 -2.17
CA ASP A 55 10.13 64.00 -2.68
C ASP A 55 10.91 63.26 -1.57
N GLY A 56 10.77 63.71 -0.32
CA GLY A 56 11.35 63.05 0.86
C GLY A 56 10.53 61.86 1.38
N LEU A 57 9.32 61.62 0.87
CA LEU A 57 8.57 60.40 1.15
C LEU A 57 9.15 59.28 0.28
N GLU A 58 10.04 58.47 0.85
CA GLU A 58 10.48 57.20 0.25
C GLU A 58 9.33 56.18 0.26
N LEU A 59 8.38 56.33 -0.65
CA LEU A 59 7.34 55.33 -0.93
C LEU A 59 7.96 54.22 -1.78
N ASP A 60 8.55 53.22 -1.11
CA ASP A 60 9.05 52.02 -1.78
C ASP A 60 7.87 51.10 -2.15
N ASP A 61 7.33 51.30 -3.35
CA ASP A 61 6.28 50.46 -3.94
C ASP A 61 6.71 48.99 -4.02
N GLY A 62 8.01 48.70 -4.17
CA GLY A 62 8.53 47.33 -4.17
C GLY A 62 8.36 46.67 -2.81
N ARG A 63 8.68 47.39 -1.74
CA ARG A 63 8.51 46.91 -0.37
C ARG A 63 7.05 46.69 0.01
N LEU A 64 6.15 47.58 -0.41
CA LEU A 64 4.72 47.42 -0.18
C LEU A 64 4.21 46.13 -0.84
N ASN A 65 4.54 45.92 -2.12
CA ASN A 65 4.17 44.71 -2.85
C ASN A 65 4.73 43.43 -2.19
N GLU A 66 5.98 43.44 -1.70
CA GLU A 66 6.57 42.31 -0.99
C GLU A 66 5.77 41.93 0.27
N VAL A 67 5.41 42.94 1.07
CA VAL A 67 4.65 42.75 2.31
C VAL A 67 3.24 42.24 2.01
N GLU A 68 2.55 42.79 1.01
CA GLU A 68 1.22 42.34 0.60
C GLU A 68 1.22 40.90 0.12
N ASN A 69 2.17 40.53 -0.75
CA ASN A 69 2.34 39.16 -1.23
C ASN A 69 2.60 38.18 -0.06
N ARG A 70 3.45 38.56 0.89
CA ARG A 70 3.74 37.73 2.07
C ARG A 70 2.51 37.56 2.95
N LEU A 71 1.72 38.61 3.16
CA LEU A 71 0.48 38.54 3.92
C LEU A 71 -0.57 37.66 3.22
N GLU A 72 -0.67 37.75 1.89
CA GLU A 72 -1.57 36.91 1.12
C GLU A 72 -1.19 35.43 1.23
N LEU A 73 0.09 35.09 1.09
CA LEU A 73 0.59 33.72 1.29
C LEU A 73 0.22 33.19 2.66
N ILE A 74 0.47 33.95 3.73
CA ILE A 74 0.11 33.56 5.09
C ILE A 74 -1.40 33.33 5.21
N ARG A 75 -2.24 34.21 4.65
CA ARG A 75 -3.71 34.04 4.67
C ARG A 75 -4.15 32.78 3.94
N GLN A 76 -3.57 32.48 2.78
CA GLN A 76 -3.88 31.27 2.03
C GLN A 76 -3.51 30.00 2.81
N MET A 77 -2.33 29.99 3.45
CA MET A 77 -1.89 28.87 4.29
C MET A 77 -2.78 28.72 5.52
N LYS A 78 -3.17 29.83 6.17
CA LYS A 78 -4.10 29.79 7.31
C LYS A 78 -5.45 29.17 6.95
N ARG A 79 -6.01 29.56 5.81
CA ARG A 79 -7.28 28.99 5.32
C ARG A 79 -7.20 27.49 5.06
N LYS A 80 -6.03 26.97 4.64
CA LYS A 80 -5.86 25.55 4.29
C LYS A 80 -5.45 24.68 5.47
N TYR A 81 -4.61 25.19 6.37
CA TYR A 81 -3.84 24.37 7.29
C TYR A 81 -3.90 24.83 8.77
N GLY A 82 -4.54 25.97 9.09
CA GLY A 82 -4.81 26.33 10.48
C GLY A 82 -4.88 27.82 10.80
N ASP A 83 -5.48 28.14 11.94
CA ASP A 83 -5.75 29.54 12.32
C ASP A 83 -4.53 30.32 12.86
N SER A 84 -3.37 29.66 13.03
CA SER A 84 -2.09 30.30 13.40
C SER A 84 -0.91 29.74 12.62
N ILE A 85 0.22 30.48 12.62
CA ILE A 85 1.45 30.05 11.94
C ILE A 85 2.01 28.79 12.61
N GLU A 86 1.94 28.72 13.93
CA GLU A 86 2.38 27.57 14.72
C GLU A 86 1.60 26.30 14.34
N THR A 87 0.28 26.39 14.17
CA THR A 87 -0.55 25.26 13.72
C THR A 87 -0.15 24.79 12.33
N ILE A 88 0.08 25.72 11.40
CA ILE A 88 0.50 25.39 10.03
C ILE A 88 1.85 24.67 10.03
N LEU A 89 2.82 25.14 10.80
CA LEU A 89 4.15 24.52 10.89
C LEU A 89 4.09 23.16 11.57
N SER A 90 3.31 23.03 12.65
CA SER A 90 3.09 21.73 13.29
C SER A 90 2.45 20.73 12.33
N TYR A 91 1.46 21.17 11.55
CA TYR A 91 0.81 20.33 10.53
C TYR A 91 1.80 19.95 9.43
N TYR A 92 2.67 20.87 9.00
CA TYR A 92 3.74 20.58 8.04
C TYR A 92 4.71 19.51 8.55
N GLU A 93 5.12 19.58 9.82
CA GLU A 93 5.99 18.57 10.43
C GLU A 93 5.29 17.21 10.51
N GLU A 94 4.02 17.19 10.89
CA GLU A 94 3.19 15.98 10.96
C GLU A 94 3.08 15.29 9.59
N ILE A 95 2.64 16.01 8.55
CA ILE A 95 2.49 15.42 7.20
C ILE A 95 3.82 15.02 6.58
N THR A 96 4.90 15.74 6.88
CA THR A 96 6.24 15.38 6.39
C THR A 96 6.72 14.08 7.02
N LYS A 97 6.43 13.88 8.31
CA LYS A 97 6.72 12.64 9.00
C LYS A 97 5.88 11.48 8.47
N GLU A 98 4.57 11.69 8.28
CA GLU A 98 3.68 10.67 7.69
C GLU A 98 4.12 10.27 6.27
N LEU A 99 4.51 11.24 5.44
CA LEU A 99 5.02 10.97 4.10
C LEU A 99 6.31 10.13 4.13
N ALA A 100 7.25 10.48 5.00
CA ALA A 100 8.49 9.74 5.15
C ALA A 100 8.27 8.30 5.66
N GLU A 101 7.29 8.09 6.55
CA GLU A 101 6.88 6.76 7.00
C GLU A 101 6.25 5.95 5.87
N ALA A 102 5.40 6.57 5.04
CA ALA A 102 4.79 5.91 3.88
C ALA A 102 5.82 5.51 2.81
N ASP A 103 6.75 6.41 2.47
CA ASP A 103 7.82 6.12 1.51
C ASP A 103 8.74 4.99 1.99
N PHE A 104 9.02 4.92 3.30
CA PHE A 104 9.80 3.84 3.89
C PHE A 104 9.05 2.49 3.82
N LEU A 105 7.74 2.49 4.05
CA LEU A 105 6.91 1.29 3.92
C LEU A 105 6.89 0.77 2.48
N GLU A 106 6.78 1.65 1.49
CA GLU A 106 6.80 1.28 0.07
C GLU A 106 8.18 0.75 -0.39
N GLY A 107 9.27 1.29 0.17
CA GLY A 107 10.61 0.71 -0.01
C GLY A 107 10.75 -0.68 0.61
N GLY A 108 10.13 -0.91 1.77
CA GLY A 108 10.16 -2.21 2.46
C GLY A 108 9.28 -3.29 1.82
N THR A 109 8.18 -2.93 1.15
CA THR A 109 7.29 -3.91 0.51
C THR A 109 7.95 -4.62 -0.66
N GLY A 110 8.80 -3.94 -1.43
CA GLY A 110 9.55 -4.56 -2.53
C GLY A 110 10.48 -5.69 -2.07
N ASP A 111 11.18 -5.48 -0.94
CA ASP A 111 12.05 -6.50 -0.35
C ASP A 111 11.25 -7.69 0.20
N LEU A 112 10.08 -7.43 0.81
CA LEU A 112 9.20 -8.48 1.32
C LEU A 112 8.56 -9.31 0.20
N GLU A 113 8.15 -8.69 -0.90
CA GLU A 113 7.61 -9.39 -2.07
C GLU A 113 8.67 -10.29 -2.73
N ALA A 114 9.90 -9.78 -2.87
CA ALA A 114 11.02 -10.56 -3.37
C ALA A 114 11.33 -11.76 -2.45
N LEU A 115 11.35 -11.54 -1.14
CA LEU A 115 11.55 -12.60 -0.15
C LEU A 115 10.42 -13.64 -0.18
N LEU A 116 9.17 -13.20 -0.33
CA LEU A 116 8.01 -14.09 -0.45
C LEU A 116 8.14 -14.97 -1.69
N ALA A 117 8.47 -14.39 -2.84
CA ALA A 117 8.67 -15.13 -4.09
C ALA A 117 9.81 -16.16 -3.96
N GLU A 118 10.93 -15.78 -3.32
CA GLU A 118 12.04 -16.69 -3.03
C GLU A 118 11.59 -17.88 -2.17
N LYS A 119 10.87 -17.63 -1.06
CA LYS A 119 10.40 -18.70 -0.17
C LYS A 119 9.33 -19.58 -0.82
N GLN A 120 8.44 -19.02 -1.62
CA GLN A 120 7.47 -19.79 -2.40
C GLN A 120 8.16 -20.72 -3.40
N GLN A 121 9.18 -20.22 -4.12
CA GLN A 121 9.94 -21.02 -5.06
C GLN A 121 10.70 -22.15 -4.35
N ALA A 122 11.35 -21.86 -3.22
CA ALA A 122 12.04 -22.86 -2.42
C ALA A 122 11.09 -23.95 -1.91
N ALA A 123 9.93 -23.56 -1.38
CA ALA A 123 8.90 -24.50 -0.91
C ALA A 123 8.36 -25.38 -2.06
N HIS A 124 8.15 -24.80 -3.24
CA HIS A 124 7.70 -25.54 -4.41
C HIS A 124 8.74 -26.58 -4.87
N GLN A 125 10.03 -26.23 -4.87
CA GLN A 125 11.10 -27.18 -5.20
C GLN A 125 11.15 -28.36 -4.22
N GLN A 126 10.99 -28.10 -2.91
CA GLN A 126 10.93 -29.16 -1.90
C GLN A 126 9.71 -30.06 -2.08
N ALA A 127 8.56 -29.48 -2.43
CA ALA A 127 7.35 -30.24 -2.69
C ALA A 127 7.48 -31.14 -3.93
N LEU A 128 8.20 -30.70 -4.98
CA LEU A 128 8.52 -31.55 -6.14
C LEU A 128 9.47 -32.70 -5.78
N ALA A 129 10.46 -32.46 -4.93
CA ALA A 129 11.34 -33.51 -4.41
C ALA A 129 10.54 -34.55 -3.59
N LEU A 130 9.64 -34.07 -2.73
CA LEU A 130 8.73 -34.91 -1.95
C LEU A 130 7.81 -35.76 -2.86
N ARG A 131 7.22 -35.15 -3.89
CA ARG A 131 6.40 -35.84 -4.91
C ARG A 131 7.16 -37.00 -5.55
N LYS A 132 8.43 -36.76 -5.92
CA LYS A 132 9.28 -37.78 -6.56
C LYS A 132 9.51 -38.97 -5.62
N GLU A 133 9.89 -38.73 -4.38
CA GLU A 133 10.12 -39.79 -3.40
C GLU A 133 8.83 -40.53 -3.05
N ARG A 134 7.70 -39.82 -2.89
CA ARG A 134 6.40 -40.46 -2.66
C ARG A 134 5.99 -41.38 -3.79
N LYS A 135 6.15 -40.95 -5.05
CA LYS A 135 5.82 -41.80 -6.21
C LYS A 135 6.72 -43.03 -6.31
N ARG A 136 7.98 -42.93 -5.88
CA ARG A 136 8.89 -44.09 -5.79
C ARG A 136 8.42 -45.07 -4.71
N LEU A 137 8.20 -44.58 -3.49
CA LEU A 137 7.75 -45.38 -2.35
C LEU A 137 6.35 -45.98 -2.57
N ALA A 138 5.46 -45.26 -3.27
CA ALA A 138 4.14 -45.76 -3.63
C ALA A 138 4.20 -47.04 -4.46
N LYS A 139 5.10 -47.11 -5.45
CA LYS A 139 5.29 -48.33 -6.26
C LYS A 139 5.83 -49.50 -5.43
N GLU A 140 6.73 -49.21 -4.49
CA GLU A 140 7.24 -50.24 -3.57
C GLU A 140 6.12 -50.74 -2.65
N LEU A 141 5.31 -49.83 -2.11
CA LEU A 141 4.16 -50.13 -1.27
C LEU A 141 3.09 -50.94 -2.03
N GLU A 142 2.78 -50.59 -3.27
CA GLU A 142 1.84 -51.34 -4.13
C GLU A 142 2.29 -52.80 -4.27
N GLN A 143 3.58 -53.04 -4.55
CA GLN A 143 4.11 -54.39 -4.69
C GLN A 143 4.07 -55.18 -3.38
N GLN A 144 4.40 -54.54 -2.25
CA GLN A 144 4.33 -55.17 -0.93
C GLN A 144 2.89 -55.55 -0.56
N ILE A 145 1.94 -54.63 -0.75
CA ILE A 145 0.52 -54.88 -0.49
C ILE A 145 0.01 -56.02 -1.38
N LEU A 146 0.30 -56.00 -2.68
CA LEU A 146 -0.12 -57.07 -3.59
C LEU A 146 0.49 -58.44 -3.22
N THR A 147 1.70 -58.47 -2.65
CA THR A 147 2.33 -59.71 -2.19
C THR A 147 1.62 -60.25 -0.96
N GLU A 148 1.36 -59.41 0.04
CA GLU A 148 0.62 -59.80 1.26
C GLU A 148 -0.83 -60.23 0.94
N LEU A 149 -1.50 -59.52 0.02
CA LEU A 149 -2.85 -59.90 -0.42
C LEU A 149 -2.88 -61.27 -1.11
N LYS A 150 -1.84 -61.63 -1.87
CA LYS A 150 -1.72 -62.97 -2.45
C LYS A 150 -1.62 -64.06 -1.38
N GLU A 151 -0.86 -63.84 -0.31
CA GLU A 151 -0.74 -64.77 0.82
C GLU A 151 -2.09 -64.96 1.55
N LEU A 152 -2.93 -63.93 1.56
CA LEU A 152 -4.30 -63.96 2.08
C LEU A 152 -5.34 -64.50 1.07
N TYR A 153 -4.90 -65.22 0.02
CA TYR A 153 -5.74 -65.80 -1.04
C TYR A 153 -6.55 -64.77 -1.86
N LEU A 154 -6.10 -63.52 -1.90
CA LEU A 154 -6.68 -62.43 -2.70
C LEU A 154 -5.82 -62.16 -3.96
N GLU A 155 -5.43 -63.22 -4.66
CA GLU A 155 -4.46 -63.21 -5.76
C GLU A 155 -4.85 -62.33 -6.97
N ARG A 156 -6.14 -62.05 -7.08
CA ARG A 156 -6.76 -61.32 -8.20
C ARG A 156 -7.04 -59.84 -7.88
N THR A 157 -6.58 -59.37 -6.73
CA THR A 157 -6.76 -57.98 -6.31
C THR A 157 -5.76 -57.09 -7.04
N GLU A 158 -6.22 -55.92 -7.49
CA GLU A 158 -5.34 -54.85 -7.97
C GLU A 158 -5.38 -53.69 -6.97
N PHE A 159 -4.22 -53.08 -6.72
CA PHE A 159 -4.05 -51.95 -5.81
C PHE A 159 -3.18 -50.89 -6.48
N GLU A 160 -3.62 -49.63 -6.41
CA GLU A 160 -2.97 -48.48 -7.04
C GLU A 160 -3.00 -47.28 -6.09
N VAL A 161 -1.88 -46.58 -5.96
CA VAL A 161 -1.78 -45.29 -5.27
C VAL A 161 -1.86 -44.19 -6.31
N ARG A 162 -2.96 -43.44 -6.30
CA ARG A 162 -3.18 -42.32 -7.23
C ARG A 162 -2.74 -41.01 -6.62
N PHE A 163 -2.10 -40.19 -7.45
CA PHE A 163 -1.65 -38.85 -7.13
C PHE A 163 -2.42 -37.84 -7.97
N THR A 164 -3.07 -36.89 -7.31
CA THR A 164 -3.78 -35.77 -7.94
C THR A 164 -3.05 -34.48 -7.59
N GLU A 165 -2.63 -33.74 -8.61
CA GLU A 165 -1.97 -32.45 -8.40
C GLU A 165 -2.96 -31.43 -7.81
N LEU A 166 -2.54 -30.77 -6.74
CA LEU A 166 -3.32 -29.73 -6.07
C LEU A 166 -3.02 -28.36 -6.69
N GLU A 167 -4.03 -27.50 -6.73
CA GLU A 167 -3.90 -26.13 -7.27
C GLU A 167 -2.93 -25.26 -6.44
N HIS A 168 -2.86 -25.52 -5.14
CA HIS A 168 -2.01 -24.81 -4.21
C HIS A 168 -1.15 -25.76 -3.38
N LEU A 169 0.06 -25.32 -3.05
CA LEU A 169 0.92 -26.03 -2.11
C LEU A 169 0.24 -26.05 -0.74
N GLN A 170 0.00 -27.25 -0.22
CA GLN A 170 -0.50 -27.44 1.14
C GLN A 170 0.64 -27.86 2.07
N GLU A 171 0.36 -27.91 3.38
CA GLU A 171 1.30 -28.38 4.41
C GLU A 171 1.88 -29.77 4.08
N ASN A 172 1.07 -30.61 3.43
CA ASN A 172 1.45 -31.96 3.04
C ASN A 172 2.03 -32.09 1.62
N GLY A 173 2.27 -30.99 0.91
CA GLY A 173 2.86 -30.96 -0.44
C GLY A 173 1.88 -30.56 -1.56
N LEU A 174 2.23 -30.92 -2.80
CA LEU A 174 1.52 -30.55 -4.04
C LEU A 174 0.58 -31.65 -4.56
N ASP A 175 0.43 -32.75 -3.82
CA ASP A 175 -0.34 -33.91 -4.27
C ASP A 175 -1.35 -34.34 -3.21
N GLY A 176 -2.59 -34.51 -3.64
CA GLY A 176 -3.54 -35.39 -2.99
C GLY A 176 -3.18 -36.84 -3.30
N VAL A 177 -3.16 -37.69 -2.27
CA VAL A 177 -2.84 -39.11 -2.39
C VAL A 177 -4.06 -39.92 -1.99
N GLU A 178 -4.49 -40.82 -2.86
CA GLU A 178 -5.63 -41.70 -2.64
C GLU A 178 -5.28 -43.14 -2.98
N PHE A 179 -5.77 -44.09 -2.17
CA PHE A 179 -5.59 -45.51 -2.41
C PHE A 179 -6.81 -46.08 -3.13
N TYR A 180 -6.54 -46.81 -4.21
CA TYR A 180 -7.54 -47.46 -5.04
C TYR A 180 -7.34 -48.96 -5.01
N ILE A 181 -8.45 -49.71 -4.98
CA ILE A 181 -8.44 -51.16 -4.93
C ILE A 181 -9.60 -51.76 -5.73
N THR A 182 -9.39 -52.95 -6.28
CA THR A 182 -10.45 -53.82 -6.79
C THR A 182 -10.13 -55.26 -6.44
N THR A 183 -11.06 -55.99 -5.82
CA THR A 183 -10.87 -57.40 -5.42
C THR A 183 -11.32 -58.39 -6.50
N ASN A 184 -12.07 -57.90 -7.50
CA ASN A 184 -12.63 -58.69 -8.59
C ASN A 184 -12.01 -58.30 -9.94
N PRO A 185 -11.45 -59.27 -10.70
CA PRO A 185 -11.02 -59.02 -12.06
C PRO A 185 -12.15 -58.46 -12.93
N GLY A 186 -11.88 -57.36 -13.62
CA GLY A 186 -12.84 -56.73 -14.53
C GLY A 186 -13.73 -55.66 -13.89
N GLU A 187 -13.69 -55.47 -12.57
CA GLU A 187 -14.25 -54.27 -11.94
C GLU A 187 -13.24 -53.11 -11.96
N PRO A 188 -13.70 -51.86 -12.17
CA PRO A 188 -12.81 -50.72 -12.12
C PRO A 188 -12.29 -50.49 -10.70
N LEU A 189 -11.04 -50.06 -10.60
CA LEU A 189 -10.42 -49.57 -9.37
C LEU A 189 -11.29 -48.47 -8.72
N LYS A 190 -11.70 -48.71 -7.48
CA LYS A 190 -12.51 -47.77 -6.68
C LYS A 190 -11.67 -47.23 -5.52
N PRO A 191 -11.95 -46.00 -5.04
CA PRO A 191 -11.30 -45.50 -3.84
C PRO A 191 -11.57 -46.44 -2.66
N LEU A 192 -10.53 -46.76 -1.88
CA LEU A 192 -10.62 -47.68 -0.73
C LEU A 192 -11.75 -47.30 0.23
N VAL A 193 -11.97 -45.99 0.45
CA VAL A 193 -13.02 -45.44 1.31
C VAL A 193 -14.44 -45.74 0.80
N ARG A 194 -14.61 -45.98 -0.51
CA ARG A 194 -15.92 -46.24 -1.15
C ARG A 194 -16.18 -47.73 -1.41
N VAL A 195 -15.24 -48.61 -1.08
CA VAL A 195 -15.46 -50.06 -1.17
C VAL A 195 -16.30 -50.47 0.04
N ALA A 196 -17.60 -50.66 -0.18
CA ALA A 196 -18.53 -51.02 0.89
C ALA A 196 -18.43 -52.51 1.24
N SER A 197 -18.06 -52.76 2.50
CA SER A 197 -18.28 -53.95 3.34
C SER A 197 -18.27 -55.34 2.69
N GLY A 198 -17.23 -56.09 3.05
CA GLY A 198 -17.15 -57.54 3.02
C GLY A 198 -15.88 -57.96 3.76
N GLY A 199 -15.81 -59.17 4.31
CA GLY A 199 -14.62 -59.69 5.01
C GLY A 199 -13.31 -59.58 4.20
N GLU A 200 -13.40 -59.38 2.88
CA GLU A 200 -12.28 -59.00 2.01
C GLU A 200 -11.61 -57.67 2.38
N LEU A 201 -12.37 -56.63 2.71
CA LEU A 201 -11.81 -55.32 3.09
C LEU A 201 -11.09 -55.40 4.43
N SER A 202 -11.62 -56.16 5.39
CA SER A 202 -10.96 -56.40 6.68
C SER A 202 -9.63 -57.14 6.49
N ARG A 203 -9.55 -58.09 5.54
CA ARG A 203 -8.29 -58.73 5.13
C ARG A 203 -7.32 -57.77 4.45
N VAL A 204 -7.80 -56.87 3.60
CA VAL A 204 -6.97 -55.82 2.98
C VAL A 204 -6.39 -54.89 4.04
N MET A 205 -7.21 -54.45 4.99
CA MET A 205 -6.78 -53.59 6.10
C MET A 205 -5.79 -54.31 7.02
N LEU A 206 -5.95 -55.62 7.24
CA LEU A 206 -4.96 -56.46 7.93
C LEU A 206 -3.63 -56.44 7.19
N ALA A 207 -3.59 -56.75 5.89
CA ALA A 207 -2.37 -56.74 5.10
C ALA A 207 -1.65 -55.37 5.16
N MET A 208 -2.40 -54.28 4.96
CA MET A 208 -1.84 -52.93 5.05
C MET A 208 -1.29 -52.63 6.45
N LYS A 209 -2.04 -52.94 7.51
CA LYS A 209 -1.58 -52.72 8.88
C LYS A 209 -0.41 -53.59 9.27
N THR A 210 -0.28 -54.81 8.74
CA THR A 210 0.90 -55.66 8.98
C THR A 210 2.15 -55.04 8.39
N ILE A 211 2.08 -54.54 7.14
CA ILE A 211 3.19 -53.82 6.49
C ILE A 211 3.55 -52.55 7.28
N PHE A 212 2.55 -51.77 7.71
CA PHE A 212 2.79 -50.54 8.47
C PHE A 212 3.24 -50.80 9.91
N SER A 213 2.79 -51.87 10.54
CA SER A 213 3.15 -52.21 11.93
C SER A 213 4.63 -52.59 12.04
N GLN A 214 5.17 -53.29 11.05
CA GLN A 214 6.60 -53.61 10.95
C GLN A 214 7.47 -52.35 10.94
N THR A 215 6.96 -51.23 10.41
CA THR A 215 7.68 -49.95 10.34
C THR A 215 7.36 -49.01 11.49
N GLN A 216 6.18 -49.11 12.12
CA GLN A 216 5.73 -48.21 13.19
C GLN A 216 5.92 -48.75 14.62
N GLY A 217 6.34 -50.01 14.78
CA GLY A 217 6.59 -50.61 16.10
C GLY A 217 5.31 -50.75 16.94
N ILE A 218 4.15 -50.83 16.30
CA ILE A 218 2.87 -51.02 16.99
C ILE A 218 2.79 -52.47 17.47
N THR A 219 2.64 -52.66 18.78
CA THR A 219 2.76 -53.98 19.42
C THR A 219 1.45 -54.78 19.47
N SER A 220 0.30 -54.14 19.27
CA SER A 220 -0.99 -54.83 19.30
C SER A 220 -2.03 -54.10 18.45
N ILE A 221 -2.77 -54.84 17.63
CA ILE A 221 -3.81 -54.34 16.74
C ILE A 221 -4.99 -55.31 16.84
N VAL A 222 -6.17 -54.78 17.17
CA VAL A 222 -7.42 -55.54 17.19
C VAL A 222 -8.16 -55.28 15.88
N PHE A 223 -8.65 -56.34 15.26
CA PHE A 223 -9.47 -56.26 14.06
C PHE A 223 -10.84 -56.90 14.33
N ASP A 224 -11.88 -56.33 13.73
CA ASP A 224 -13.24 -56.87 13.78
C ASP A 224 -13.60 -57.47 12.42
N GLU A 225 -14.37 -58.56 12.43
CA GLU A 225 -14.91 -59.23 11.24
C GLU A 225 -13.91 -59.78 10.20
N VAL A 226 -12.63 -59.99 10.52
CA VAL A 226 -11.61 -60.49 9.55
C VAL A 226 -11.88 -61.93 9.10
N ASP A 227 -12.48 -62.73 9.97
CA ASP A 227 -12.81 -64.14 9.78
C ASP A 227 -14.23 -64.37 9.22
N THR A 228 -15.01 -63.30 9.00
CA THR A 228 -16.38 -63.42 8.50
C THR A 228 -16.42 -63.99 7.07
N GLY A 229 -17.11 -65.12 6.92
CA GLY A 229 -17.27 -65.79 5.62
C GLY A 229 -16.06 -66.62 5.17
N VAL A 230 -15.14 -66.96 6.07
CA VAL A 230 -13.88 -67.64 5.76
C VAL A 230 -13.78 -69.00 6.47
N SER A 231 -13.36 -70.06 5.76
CA SER A 231 -13.06 -71.37 6.37
C SER A 231 -11.84 -72.04 5.72
N GLY A 232 -11.13 -72.88 6.47
CA GLY A 232 -9.99 -73.65 5.95
C GLY A 232 -8.67 -72.87 5.87
N ARG A 233 -7.92 -73.04 4.77
CA ARG A 233 -6.53 -72.54 4.60
C ARG A 233 -6.39 -71.02 4.71
N VAL A 234 -7.47 -70.27 4.45
CA VAL A 234 -7.48 -68.81 4.55
C VAL A 234 -7.53 -68.34 6.02
N ALA A 235 -8.23 -69.08 6.90
CA ALA A 235 -8.26 -68.77 8.33
C ALA A 235 -6.90 -69.03 9.00
N GLN A 236 -6.17 -70.06 8.55
CA GLN A 236 -4.80 -70.31 9.00
C GLN A 236 -3.84 -69.19 8.55
N ALA A 237 -3.94 -68.75 7.30
CA ALA A 237 -3.12 -67.65 6.78
C ALA A 237 -3.34 -66.33 7.52
N ILE A 238 -4.56 -66.07 8.00
CA ILE A 238 -4.87 -64.92 8.86
C ILE A 238 -4.24 -65.09 10.25
N ALA A 239 -4.27 -66.29 10.83
CA ALA A 239 -3.73 -66.57 12.16
C ALA A 239 -2.19 -66.57 12.23
N ASP A 240 -1.52 -66.86 11.11
CA ASP A 240 -0.06 -66.87 11.01
C ASP A 240 0.55 -65.47 10.85
N LYS A 241 -0.27 -64.42 10.69
CA LYS A 241 0.14 -63.01 10.54
C LYS A 241 -0.02 -62.23 11.83
#